data_AF-L1IND5-F1
#
_entry.id   AF-L1IND5-F1
#
_cell.length_a   1.000
_cell.length_b   1.000
_cell.length_c   1.000
_cell.angle_alpha   90.00
_cell.angle_beta   90.00
_cell.angle_gamma   90.00
#
_symmetry.space_group_name_H-M   'P 1'
#
loop_
_entity.id
_entity.type
_entity.pdbx_description
1 polymer ?
#
loop_
_entity_poly.entity_id
_entity_poly.type
_entity_poly.pdbx_seq_one_letter_code
_entity_poly.pdbx_strand_id
1 'polypeptide(L)'
;MQGTRRVKALCIGADVYTHLDPLDEAVKDARRMHRDLEGSSGCSSFLLANPSTRQSMLDILSSLAMDCQTKRPELMLVFYAGHAIQLSSGEIAMLTCDVVRPEMSEEQGWSVVTVADMLSAMAAGAENVEGLKYRASEIGQD
;
A
#
# COMPACT_ATOMS: atom_id res chain seq x y z
N MET A 1 -18.94 14.60 17.69
CA MET A 1 -17.57 14.44 18.24
C MET A 1 -16.72 13.79 17.17
N GLN A 2 -15.80 14.51 16.55
CA GLN A 2 -14.81 13.92 15.64
C GLN A 2 -13.78 13.20 16.52
N GLY A 3 -13.94 11.88 16.68
CA GLY A 3 -12.92 11.06 17.33
C GLY A 3 -11.63 11.13 16.51
N THR A 4 -10.51 11.35 17.19
CA THR A 4 -9.18 11.24 16.57
C THR A 4 -9.09 9.85 15.92
N ARG A 5 -8.82 9.80 14.61
CA ARG A 5 -8.67 8.53 13.88
C ARG A 5 -7.32 7.93 14.30
N ARG A 6 -7.36 7.02 15.27
CA ARG A 6 -6.19 6.38 15.88
C ARG A 6 -5.59 5.29 14.99
N VAL A 7 -6.41 4.65 14.14
CA VAL A 7 -5.94 3.61 13.22
C VAL A 7 -6.13 4.07 11.79
N LYS A 8 -5.08 3.93 10.98
CA LYS A 8 -5.12 4.14 9.54
C LYS A 8 -4.76 2.83 8.84
N ALA A 9 -5.57 2.38 7.90
CA ALA A 9 -5.39 1.10 7.25
C ALA A 9 -5.36 1.21 5.71
N LEU A 10 -4.68 0.25 5.09
CA LEU A 10 -4.74 -0.01 3.65
C LEU A 10 -5.05 -1.49 3.45
N CYS A 11 -6.15 -1.79 2.77
CA CYS A 11 -6.57 -3.14 2.41
C CYS A 11 -6.32 -3.33 0.91
N ILE A 12 -5.52 -4.33 0.56
CA ILE A 12 -5.12 -4.63 -0.81
C ILE A 12 -5.64 -6.01 -1.16
N GLY A 13 -6.34 -6.12 -2.28
CA GLY A 13 -6.78 -7.39 -2.84
C GLY A 13 -6.30 -7.50 -4.29
N ALA A 14 -5.65 -8.60 -4.64
CA ALA A 14 -5.20 -8.89 -6.00
C ALA A 14 -5.71 -10.28 -6.39
N ASP A 15 -6.58 -10.33 -7.40
CA ASP A 15 -7.30 -11.55 -7.77
C ASP A 15 -7.46 -11.77 -9.29
N VAL A 16 -7.27 -10.73 -10.12
CA VAL A 16 -7.28 -10.83 -11.60
C VAL A 16 -5.87 -10.75 -12.21
N TYR A 17 -5.08 -11.81 -12.07
CA TYR A 17 -3.72 -11.88 -12.60
C TYR A 17 -3.71 -12.13 -14.12
N THR A 18 -2.78 -11.49 -14.84
CA THR A 18 -2.62 -11.65 -16.29
C THR A 18 -1.95 -12.97 -16.66
N HIS A 19 -0.97 -13.42 -15.87
CA HIS A 19 -0.12 -14.58 -16.18
C HIS A 19 -0.11 -15.67 -15.09
N LEU A 20 -0.88 -15.49 -14.03
CA LEU A 20 -1.08 -16.46 -12.95
C LEU A 20 -2.55 -16.85 -12.88
N ASP A 21 -2.81 -17.96 -12.20
CA ASP A 21 -4.19 -18.35 -11.94
C ASP A 21 -4.87 -17.27 -11.08
N PRO A 22 -6.08 -16.83 -11.46
CA PRO A 22 -6.83 -15.87 -10.67
C PRO A 22 -7.19 -16.45 -9.30
N LEU A 23 -7.50 -15.56 -8.36
CA LEU A 23 -8.05 -15.93 -7.06
C LEU A 23 -9.54 -15.57 -7.03
N ASP A 24 -10.35 -16.34 -6.31
CA ASP A 24 -11.81 -16.10 -6.30
C ASP A 24 -12.24 -15.06 -5.26
N GLU A 25 -11.44 -14.88 -4.22
CA GLU A 25 -11.87 -14.21 -2.97
C GLU A 25 -10.97 -13.05 -2.53
N ALA A 26 -9.79 -12.84 -3.13
CA ALA A 26 -8.82 -11.87 -2.60
C ALA A 26 -9.34 -10.43 -2.54
N VAL A 27 -10.03 -9.92 -3.57
CA VAL A 27 -10.66 -8.59 -3.49
C VAL A 27 -11.87 -8.58 -2.56
N LYS A 28 -12.63 -9.67 -2.46
CA LYS A 28 -13.77 -9.77 -1.54
C LYS A 28 -13.30 -9.71 -0.08
N ASP A 29 -12.21 -10.40 0.26
CA ASP A 29 -11.58 -10.37 1.57
C ASP A 29 -11.06 -8.97 1.92
N ALA A 30 -10.34 -8.33 0.99
CA ALA A 30 -9.88 -6.96 1.17
C ALA A 30 -11.04 -5.97 1.37
N ARG A 31 -12.14 -6.12 0.61
CA ARG A 31 -13.37 -5.31 0.79
C ARG A 31 -14.03 -5.56 2.13
N ARG A 32 -14.09 -6.81 2.60
CA ARG A 32 -14.65 -7.15 3.91
C ARG A 32 -13.83 -6.51 5.02
N MET A 33 -12.52 -6.70 5.00
CA MET A 33 -11.60 -6.09 5.98
C MET A 33 -11.71 -4.56 5.97
N HIS A 34 -11.75 -3.94 4.78
CA HIS A 34 -11.94 -2.51 4.64
C HIS A 34 -13.24 -2.01 5.30
N ARG A 35 -14.38 -2.70 5.07
CA ARG A 35 -15.66 -2.34 5.70
C ARG A 35 -15.64 -2.51 7.22
N ASP A 36 -15.07 -3.61 7.70
CA ASP A 36 -14.99 -3.89 9.14
C ASP A 36 -14.13 -2.82 9.86
N LEU A 37 -13.06 -2.36 9.20
CA LEU A 37 -12.22 -1.26 9.70
C LEU A 37 -12.92 0.09 9.60
N GLU A 38 -13.53 0.48 8.48
CA GLU A 38 -14.26 1.76 8.37
C GLU A 38 -15.47 1.83 9.32
N GLY A 39 -16.10 0.69 9.61
CA GLY A 39 -17.19 0.60 10.59
C GLY A 39 -16.73 0.70 12.05
N SER A 40 -15.43 0.57 12.31
CA SER A 40 -14.86 0.59 13.66
C SER A 40 -14.52 2.02 14.11
N SER A 41 -14.93 2.38 15.32
CA SER A 41 -14.67 3.71 15.88
C SER A 41 -13.17 4.02 15.94
N GLY A 42 -12.78 5.19 15.44
CA GLY A 42 -11.38 5.63 15.42
C GLY A 42 -10.53 5.00 14.32
N CYS A 43 -11.11 4.26 13.39
CA CYS A 43 -10.41 3.69 12.25
C CYS A 43 -10.72 4.46 10.96
N SER A 44 -9.78 4.42 10.02
CA SER A 44 -10.01 4.79 8.63
C SER A 44 -9.18 3.89 7.74
N SER A 45 -9.76 3.37 6.68
CA SER A 45 -9.18 2.40 5.77
C SER A 45 -9.28 2.88 4.32
N PHE A 46 -8.25 2.57 3.52
CA PHE A 46 -8.28 2.67 2.07
C PHE A 46 -8.35 1.27 1.46
N LEU A 47 -8.95 1.16 0.28
CA LEU A 47 -9.02 -0.09 -0.48
C LEU A 47 -8.26 0.08 -1.80
N LEU A 48 -7.35 -0.85 -2.10
CA LEU A 48 -6.72 -1.01 -3.41
C LEU A 48 -7.08 -2.38 -3.97
N ALA A 49 -7.95 -2.39 -5.00
CA ALA A 49 -8.35 -3.61 -5.68
C ALA A 49 -7.57 -3.77 -6.99
N ASN A 50 -7.03 -4.96 -7.21
CA ASN A 50 -6.31 -5.38 -8.40
C ASN A 50 -5.18 -4.42 -8.82
N PRO A 51 -4.18 -4.19 -7.95
CA PRO A 51 -3.03 -3.37 -8.30
C PRO A 51 -2.32 -3.96 -9.52
N SER A 52 -2.36 -3.20 -10.61
CA SER A 52 -1.90 -3.67 -11.92
C SER A 52 -0.43 -3.36 -12.19
N THR A 53 0.27 -2.65 -11.31
CA THR A 53 1.71 -2.37 -11.43
C THR A 53 2.36 -2.21 -10.06
N ARG A 54 3.65 -2.50 -9.95
CA ARG A 54 4.47 -2.19 -8.76
C ARG A 54 4.31 -0.73 -8.32
N GLN A 55 4.38 0.21 -9.28
CA GLN A 55 4.28 1.64 -8.98
C GLN A 55 2.93 2.01 -8.33
N SER A 56 1.82 1.43 -8.78
CA SER A 56 0.50 1.70 -8.19
C SER A 56 0.41 1.32 -6.70
N MET A 57 1.09 0.23 -6.30
CA MET A 57 1.18 -0.15 -4.89
C MET A 57 2.07 0.82 -4.09
N LEU A 58 3.22 1.22 -4.65
CA LEU A 58 4.12 2.16 -3.97
C LEU A 58 3.49 3.54 -3.81
N ASP A 59 2.76 4.02 -4.82
CA ASP A 59 2.08 5.32 -4.78
C ASP A 59 1.00 5.37 -3.68
N ILE A 60 0.22 4.29 -3.50
CA ILE A 60 -0.78 4.26 -2.43
C ILE A 60 -0.13 4.17 -1.04
N LEU A 61 1.01 3.48 -0.91
CA LEU A 61 1.75 3.37 0.35
C LEU A 61 2.40 4.70 0.73
N SER A 62 2.98 5.40 -0.25
CA SER A 62 3.48 6.77 -0.07
C SER A 62 2.34 7.72 0.32
N SER A 63 1.18 7.62 -0.36
CA SER A 63 -0.01 8.40 -0.02
C SER A 63 -0.53 8.13 1.38
N LEU A 64 -0.55 6.86 1.82
CA LEU A 64 -0.89 6.48 3.17
C LEU A 64 0.03 7.16 4.19
N ALA A 65 1.34 7.14 3.97
CA ALA A 65 2.31 7.77 4.86
C ALA A 65 2.16 9.30 4.91
N MET A 66 1.92 9.96 3.77
CA MET A 66 1.62 11.39 3.73
C MET A 66 0.37 11.74 4.56
N ASP A 67 -0.69 10.93 4.41
CA ASP A 67 -1.94 11.08 5.16
C ASP A 67 -1.72 10.89 6.67
N CYS A 68 -0.82 9.97 7.05
CA CYS A 68 -0.42 9.73 8.44
C CYS A 68 0.40 10.88 9.03
N GLN A 69 1.20 11.61 8.26
CA GLN A 69 1.94 12.79 8.76
C GLN A 69 1.03 13.96 9.13
N THR A 70 -0.12 14.08 8.47
CA THR A 70 -1.10 15.14 8.74
C THR A 70 -2.02 14.77 9.90
N LYS A 71 -2.47 13.50 9.96
CA LYS A 71 -3.48 13.03 10.93
C LYS A 71 -2.88 12.37 12.17
N ARG A 72 -1.62 11.96 12.12
CA ARG A 72 -0.85 11.28 13.19
C ARG A 72 -1.63 10.14 13.85
N PRO A 73 -2.00 9.08 13.11
CA PRO A 73 -2.60 7.90 13.71
C PRO A 73 -1.62 7.22 14.67
N GLU A 74 -2.15 6.54 15.67
CA GLU A 74 -1.39 5.73 16.63
C GLU A 74 -0.93 4.40 16.01
N LEU A 75 -1.68 3.88 15.03
CA LEU A 75 -1.42 2.60 14.39
C LEU A 75 -1.66 2.68 12.88
N MET A 76 -0.73 2.10 12.11
CA MET A 76 -0.93 1.80 10.70
C MET A 76 -1.08 0.30 10.48
N LEU A 77 -2.04 -0.10 9.65
CA LEU A 77 -2.28 -1.49 9.30
C LEU A 77 -2.30 -1.67 7.78
N VAL A 78 -1.53 -2.62 7.26
CA VAL A 78 -1.65 -3.04 5.86
C VAL A 78 -2.14 -4.48 5.83
N PHE A 79 -3.27 -4.70 5.16
CA PHE A 79 -3.83 -6.00 4.87
C PHE A 79 -3.62 -6.31 3.39
N TYR A 80 -3.07 -7.48 3.07
CA TYR A 80 -2.89 -7.94 1.70
C TYR A 80 -3.50 -9.34 1.53
N ALA A 81 -4.34 -9.50 0.50
CA ALA A 81 -4.84 -10.77 0.02
C ALA A 81 -4.49 -10.91 -1.47
N GLY A 82 -3.72 -11.94 -1.81
CA GLY A 82 -3.22 -12.17 -3.16
C GLY A 82 -2.10 -13.21 -3.18
N HIS A 83 -1.56 -13.50 -4.36
CA HIS A 83 -0.35 -14.29 -4.50
C HIS A 83 0.87 -13.56 -3.91
N ALA A 84 1.70 -14.32 -3.20
CA ALA A 84 2.98 -13.87 -2.69
C ALA A 84 4.02 -14.97 -2.90
N ILE A 85 5.28 -14.56 -3.03
CA ILE A 85 6.41 -15.48 -3.19
C ILE A 85 7.47 -15.18 -2.13
N GLN A 86 8.20 -16.21 -1.74
CA GLN A 86 9.43 -16.02 -0.99
C GLN A 86 10.60 -15.90 -1.97
N LEU A 87 11.32 -14.79 -1.91
CA LEU A 87 12.51 -14.54 -2.72
C LEU A 87 13.69 -15.36 -2.19
N SER A 88 14.73 -15.52 -3.01
CA SER A 88 15.99 -16.17 -2.60
C SER A 88 16.71 -15.40 -1.48
N SER A 89 16.44 -14.10 -1.33
CA SER A 89 16.88 -13.29 -0.18
C SER A 89 16.21 -13.69 1.15
N GLY A 90 15.16 -14.51 1.10
CA GLY A 90 14.32 -14.89 2.24
C GLY A 90 13.12 -13.96 2.46
N GLU A 91 13.06 -12.82 1.78
CA GLU A 91 11.95 -11.86 1.89
C GLU A 91 10.68 -12.40 1.23
N ILE A 92 9.52 -12.01 1.78
CA ILE A 92 8.22 -12.23 1.15
C ILE A 92 7.92 -11.03 0.26
N ALA A 93 7.57 -11.29 -0.99
CA ALA A 93 7.17 -10.31 -1.97
C ALA A 93 5.71 -10.54 -2.38
N MET A 94 4.91 -9.49 -2.29
CA MET A 94 3.53 -9.47 -2.79
C MET A 94 3.55 -9.26 -4.30
N LEU A 95 2.68 -9.97 -5.02
CA LEU A 95 2.60 -9.87 -6.48
C LEU A 95 1.52 -8.89 -6.90
N THR A 96 1.80 -8.11 -7.95
CA THR A 96 0.79 -7.31 -8.65
C THR A 96 0.16 -8.12 -9.78
N CYS A 97 -0.96 -7.64 -10.31
CA CYS A 97 -1.76 -8.38 -11.29
C CYS A 97 -1.05 -8.54 -12.64
N ASP A 98 -0.11 -7.67 -12.97
CA ASP A 98 0.73 -7.71 -14.17
C ASP A 98 2.00 -8.56 -14.02
N VAL A 99 2.19 -9.25 -12.88
CA VAL A 99 3.38 -10.08 -12.67
C VAL A 99 3.53 -11.08 -13.82
N VAL A 100 4.70 -11.06 -14.44
CA VAL A 100 5.07 -11.98 -15.52
C VAL A 100 5.85 -13.14 -14.90
N ARG A 101 5.54 -14.36 -15.34
CA ARG A 101 6.32 -15.52 -14.90
C ARG A 101 7.77 -15.38 -15.39
N PRO A 102 8.77 -15.81 -14.61
CA PRO A 102 10.17 -15.70 -15.01
C PRO A 102 10.46 -16.43 -16.32
N GLU A 103 9.74 -17.51 -16.62
CA GLU A 103 9.89 -18.27 -17.86
C GLU A 103 9.36 -17.53 -19.11
N MET A 104 8.59 -16.45 -18.92
CA MET A 104 7.90 -15.74 -19.99
C MET A 104 8.56 -14.43 -20.39
N SER A 105 9.53 -13.90 -19.63
CA SER A 105 10.25 -12.68 -20.00
C SER A 105 11.54 -12.48 -19.19
N GLU A 106 12.67 -12.38 -19.90
CA GLU A 106 13.95 -11.92 -19.30
C GLU A 106 14.00 -10.38 -19.19
N GLU A 107 13.14 -9.65 -19.92
CA GLU A 107 13.16 -8.18 -20.02
C GLU A 107 12.15 -7.48 -19.08
N GLN A 108 11.04 -8.15 -18.74
CA GLN A 108 10.04 -7.60 -17.82
C GLN A 108 10.43 -7.95 -16.39
N GLY A 109 11.07 -7.00 -15.72
CA GLY A 109 11.36 -7.07 -14.29
C GLY A 109 10.12 -7.48 -13.49
N TRP A 110 10.33 -8.27 -12.43
CA TRP A 110 9.25 -8.84 -11.64
C TRP A 110 8.41 -7.70 -11.02
N SER A 111 7.12 -7.64 -11.35
CA SER A 111 6.20 -6.67 -10.75
C SER A 111 5.81 -7.17 -9.35
N VAL A 112 6.70 -6.89 -8.39
CA VAL A 112 6.63 -7.36 -7.02
C VAL A 112 6.94 -6.24 -6.03
N VAL A 113 6.38 -6.35 -4.83
CA VAL A 113 6.59 -5.40 -3.73
C VAL A 113 6.98 -6.18 -2.49
N THR A 114 8.21 -5.97 -2.00
CA THR A 114 8.65 -6.55 -0.72
C THR A 114 8.18 -5.68 0.46
N VAL A 115 8.26 -6.21 1.68
CA VAL A 115 8.03 -5.40 2.89
C VAL A 115 9.05 -4.24 2.97
N ALA A 116 10.30 -4.45 2.56
CA ALA A 116 11.31 -3.40 2.53
C ALA A 116 10.95 -2.27 1.55
N ASP A 117 10.39 -2.61 0.38
CA ASP A 117 9.87 -1.62 -0.57
C ASP A 117 8.74 -0.79 0.05
N MET A 118 7.82 -1.45 0.74
CA MET A 118 6.72 -0.75 1.42
C MET A 118 7.22 0.23 2.48
N LEU A 119 8.15 -0.21 3.32
CA LEU A 119 8.75 0.61 4.37
C LEU A 119 9.50 1.80 3.76
N SER A 120 10.22 1.59 2.66
CA SER A 120 10.94 2.64 1.95
C SER A 120 9.98 3.66 1.32
N ALA A 121 8.90 3.21 0.67
CA ALA A 121 7.87 4.09 0.11
C ALA A 121 7.15 4.90 1.20
N MET A 122 6.88 4.29 2.35
CA MET A 122 6.30 4.98 3.49
C MET A 122 7.25 6.03 4.09
N ALA A 123 8.55 5.72 4.21
CA ALA A 123 9.56 6.69 4.65
C ALA A 123 9.66 7.89 3.69
N ALA A 124 9.75 7.64 2.38
CA ALA A 124 9.80 8.69 1.37
C ALA A 124 8.54 9.57 1.37
N GLY A 125 7.35 8.96 1.53
CA GLY A 125 6.10 9.70 1.69
C GLY A 125 6.10 10.60 2.92
N ALA A 126 6.70 10.16 4.03
CA ALA A 126 6.82 10.98 5.24
C ALA A 126 7.77 12.18 5.05
N GLU A 127 8.94 11.97 4.44
CA GLU A 127 9.93 13.02 4.17
C GLU A 127 9.40 14.13 3.25
N ASN A 128 8.62 13.76 2.22
CA ASN A 128 8.02 14.72 1.30
C ASN A 128 7.10 15.73 2.02
N VAL A 129 6.41 15.32 3.09
CA VAL A 129 5.56 16.22 3.89
C VAL A 129 6.39 17.18 4.74
N GLU A 130 7.54 16.74 5.27
CA GLU A 130 8.45 17.61 6.02
C GLU A 130 9.08 18.68 5.11
N GLY A 131 9.52 18.30 3.92
CA GLY A 131 10.03 19.24 2.92
C GLY A 131 8.98 20.29 2.49
N LEU A 132 7.71 19.90 2.36
CA LEU A 132 6.61 20.84 2.07
C LEU A 132 6.36 21.82 3.22
N LYS A 133 6.42 21.36 4.48
CA LYS A 133 6.28 22.23 5.65
C LYS A 133 7.41 23.25 5.74
N TYR A 134 8.64 22.82 5.48
CA TYR A 134 9.81 23.70 5.51
C TYR A 134 9.73 24.80 4.44
N ARG A 135 9.36 24.44 3.21
CA ARG A 135 9.19 25.42 2.12
C ARG A 135 8.02 26.38 2.37
N ALA A 136 6.94 25.93 2.99
CA ALA A 136 5.82 26.82 3.35
C ALA A 136 6.22 27.86 4.43
N SER A 137 7.13 27.52 5.36
CA SER A 137 7.63 28.48 6.35
C SER A 137 8.59 29.52 5.76
N GLU A 138 9.25 29.23 4.65
CA GLU A 138 10.14 30.19 3.97
C GLU A 138 9.38 31.25 3.16
N ILE A 139 8.14 30.95 2.73
CA ILE A 139 7.32 31.87 1.91
C ILE A 139 6.46 32.80 2.79
N GLY A 140 6.40 32.55 4.12
CA GLY A 140 5.62 33.33 5.09
C GLY A 140 6.41 34.40 5.85
N GLN A 141 7.65 34.70 5.45
CA GLN A 141 8.49 35.76 6.02
C GLN A 141 8.71 36.88 4.99
N ASP A 142 7.63 37.54 4.55
CA ASP A 142 7.69 38.84 3.87
C ASP A 142 6.48 39.70 4.27
#